data_AF-A0A925EZG6-F1
#
_entry.id   AF-A0A925EZG6-F1
#
_cell.length_a   1.000
_cell.length_b   1.000
_cell.length_c   1.000
_cell.angle_alpha   90.00
_cell.angle_beta   90.00
_cell.angle_gamma   90.00
#
_symmetry.space_group_name_H-M   'P 1'
#
loop_
_entity.id
_entity.type
_entity.pdbx_description
1 polymer ?
#
loop_
_entity_poly.entity_id
_entity_poly.type
_entity_poly.pdbx_seq_one_letter_code
_entity_poly.pdbx_strand_id
1 'polypeptide(L)'
;MSAQVSSPEITFHAEHSGTTKRIWRTFWLLSALTIVELAIGLLIYNMHKGEHPNHTLVLAFKGMVCILTLAKAYYIVSVFMHLGDEVRNLIMTIVVPLCLFIWFIAAFLWDGNSWKVLRNRYNGTPAPIEKVTPAAKEKGAKD
;
A
#
# COMPACT_ATOMS: atom_id res chain seq x y z
N MET A 1 5.68 -0.38 -70.49
CA MET A 1 6.49 0.26 -69.44
C MET A 1 5.52 0.84 -68.41
N SER A 2 5.28 0.13 -67.32
CA SER A 2 4.36 0.52 -66.26
C SER A 2 5.10 1.44 -65.30
N ALA A 3 4.72 2.72 -65.23
CA ALA A 3 5.32 3.67 -64.31
C ALA A 3 4.88 3.34 -62.88
N GLN A 4 5.82 2.92 -62.03
CA GLN A 4 5.61 2.86 -60.58
C GLN A 4 5.51 4.29 -60.05
N VAL A 5 4.31 4.70 -59.65
CA VAL A 5 4.09 5.91 -58.87
C VAL A 5 4.49 5.59 -57.43
N SER A 6 5.71 5.99 -57.06
CA SER A 6 6.19 5.94 -55.68
C SER A 6 5.45 7.01 -54.88
N SER A 7 4.46 6.61 -54.08
CA SER A 7 3.77 7.53 -53.17
C SER A 7 4.70 7.82 -52.00
N PRO A 8 4.97 9.09 -51.65
CA PRO A 8 5.72 9.41 -50.44
C PRO A 8 4.82 9.08 -49.24
N GLU A 9 5.12 7.97 -48.56
CA GLU A 9 4.53 7.66 -47.26
C GLU A 9 4.94 8.78 -46.30
N ILE A 10 4.01 9.64 -45.92
CA ILE A 10 4.26 10.67 -44.91
C ILE A 10 4.32 9.96 -43.56
N THR A 11 5.52 9.53 -43.18
CA THR A 11 5.81 9.01 -41.84
C THR A 11 5.75 10.17 -40.86
N PHE A 12 4.57 10.41 -40.28
CA PHE A 12 4.42 11.30 -39.14
C PHE A 12 5.11 10.65 -37.94
N HIS A 13 6.37 11.01 -37.70
CA HIS A 13 7.03 10.72 -36.43
C HIS A 13 6.31 11.53 -35.35
N ALA A 14 5.35 10.90 -34.67
CA ALA A 14 4.70 11.50 -33.51
C ALA A 14 5.79 11.86 -32.48
N GLU A 15 5.99 13.15 -32.25
CA GLU A 15 7.01 13.67 -31.36
C GLU A 15 6.61 13.33 -29.90
N HIS A 16 7.16 12.24 -29.39
CA HIS A 16 6.79 11.64 -28.09
C HIS A 16 7.68 12.13 -26.93
N SER A 17 8.10 13.40 -26.96
CA SER A 17 9.10 13.92 -26.01
C SER A 17 8.49 14.45 -24.70
N GLY A 18 7.23 14.90 -24.72
CA GLY A 18 6.58 15.56 -23.58
C GLY A 18 6.23 14.63 -22.41
N THR A 19 5.81 13.40 -22.71
CA THR A 19 5.24 12.47 -21.71
C THR A 19 6.32 11.84 -20.81
N THR A 20 7.48 11.51 -21.37
CA THR A 20 8.58 10.83 -20.65
C THR A 20 9.13 11.67 -19.50
N LYS A 21 9.22 12.99 -19.67
CA LYS A 21 9.72 13.92 -18.63
C LYS A 21 8.79 14.00 -17.41
N ARG A 22 7.47 13.92 -17.64
CA ARG A 22 6.46 13.90 -16.55
C ARG A 22 6.57 12.60 -15.75
N ILE A 23 6.73 11.48 -16.44
CA ILE A 23 6.91 10.16 -15.82
C ILE A 23 8.17 10.14 -14.95
N TRP A 24 9.30 10.63 -15.46
CA TRP A 24 10.56 10.67 -14.70
C TRP A 24 10.49 11.55 -13.45
N ARG A 25 9.84 12.71 -13.52
CA ARG A 25 9.62 13.56 -12.34
C ARG A 25 8.76 12.86 -11.28
N THR A 26 7.68 12.24 -11.73
CA THR A 26 6.74 11.48 -10.88
C THR A 26 7.45 10.30 -10.21
N PHE A 27 8.23 9.54 -10.98
CA PHE A 27 9.03 8.43 -10.47
C PHE A 27 9.99 8.88 -9.36
N TRP A 28 10.76 9.95 -9.59
CA TRP A 28 11.69 10.45 -8.57
C TRP A 28 11.00 10.98 -7.32
N LEU A 29 9.87 11.69 -7.47
CA LEU A 29 9.09 12.17 -6.33
C LEU A 29 8.58 11.01 -5.48
N LEU A 30 8.10 9.94 -6.11
CA LEU A 30 7.56 8.79 -5.41
C LEU A 30 8.63 7.90 -4.82
N SER A 31 9.76 7.76 -5.52
CA SER A 31 10.95 7.07 -5.00
C SER A 31 11.47 7.77 -3.75
N ALA A 32 11.63 9.09 -3.79
CA ALA A 32 12.04 9.86 -2.62
C ALA A 32 11.05 9.71 -1.46
N LEU A 33 9.73 9.83 -1.73
CA LEU A 33 8.69 9.64 -0.71
C LEU A 33 8.76 8.25 -0.06
N THR A 34 9.02 7.19 -0.83
CA THR A 34 9.17 5.83 -0.29
C THR A 34 10.40 5.62 0.56
N ILE A 35 11.54 6.20 0.15
CA ILE A 35 12.78 6.09 0.91
C ILE A 35 12.61 6.79 2.25
N VAL A 36 11.98 7.96 2.26
CA VAL A 36 11.67 8.71 3.49
C VAL A 36 10.73 7.92 4.39
N GLU A 37 9.66 7.36 3.84
CA GLU A 37 8.70 6.53 4.59
C GLU A 37 9.38 5.32 5.25
N LEU A 38 10.23 4.60 4.49
CA LEU A 38 10.98 3.46 5.00
C LEU A 38 12.01 3.87 6.06
N ALA A 39 12.73 4.98 5.85
CA ALA A 39 13.72 5.48 6.79
C ALA A 39 13.08 5.85 8.13
N ILE A 40 11.92 6.53 8.10
CA ILE A 40 11.13 6.85 9.30
C ILE A 40 10.68 5.56 9.99
N GLY A 41 10.18 4.57 9.23
CA GLY A 41 9.81 3.27 9.77
C GLY A 41 10.97 2.54 10.46
N LEU A 42 12.16 2.57 9.86
CA LEU A 42 13.36 1.93 10.40
C LEU A 42 13.91 2.66 11.65
N LEU A 43 13.89 3.99 11.66
CA LEU A 43 14.30 4.79 12.82
C LEU A 43 13.41 4.47 14.03
N ILE A 44 12.10 4.41 13.83
CA ILE A 44 11.15 4.07 14.91
C ILE A 44 11.34 2.64 15.37
N TYR A 45 11.56 1.70 14.45
CA TYR A 45 11.83 0.30 14.82
C TYR A 45 13.09 0.17 15.70
N ASN A 46 14.14 0.93 15.38
CA ASN A 46 15.36 0.94 16.20
C ASN A 46 15.15 1.64 17.55
N MET A 47 14.40 2.75 17.60
CA MET A 47 14.06 3.44 18.85
C MET A 47 13.11 2.63 19.75
N HIS A 48 12.27 1.77 19.18
CA HIS A 48 11.35 0.91 19.92
C HIS A 48 12.04 -0.19 20.74
N LYS A 49 13.31 -0.50 20.45
CA LYS A 49 14.14 -1.42 21.26
C LYS A 49 14.73 -0.77 22.52
N GLY A 50 14.59 0.55 22.71
CA GLY A 50 15.05 1.26 23.90
C GLY A 50 14.05 1.21 25.07
N GLU A 51 14.54 1.39 26.29
CA GLU A 51 13.83 1.19 27.59
C GLU A 51 12.51 1.96 27.79
N HIS A 52 12.21 3.01 26.99
CA HIS A 52 11.01 3.83 27.16
C HIS A 52 10.33 4.19 25.83
N PRO A 53 9.56 3.28 25.21
CA PRO A 53 8.82 3.61 23.99
C PRO A 53 7.57 4.46 24.31
N ASN A 54 7.54 5.69 23.81
CA ASN A 54 6.33 6.52 23.81
C ASN A 54 5.28 5.89 22.88
N HIS A 55 4.38 5.08 23.45
CA HIS A 55 3.39 4.28 22.72
C HIS A 55 2.50 5.13 21.79
N THR A 56 2.14 6.35 22.22
CA THR A 56 1.36 7.31 21.42
C THR A 56 2.10 7.80 20.20
N LEU A 57 3.40 8.06 20.32
CA LEU A 57 4.25 8.55 19.23
C LEU A 57 4.41 7.43 18.18
N VAL A 58 4.68 6.19 18.62
CA VAL A 58 4.74 5.03 17.72
C VAL A 58 3.43 4.82 16.95
N LEU A 59 2.27 4.95 17.62
CA LEU A 59 0.97 4.81 16.98
C LEU A 59 0.72 5.93 15.94
N ALA A 60 1.05 7.18 16.28
CA ALA A 60 0.91 8.32 15.39
C ALA A 60 1.75 8.16 14.11
N PHE A 61 3.01 7.74 14.25
CA PHE A 61 3.87 7.51 13.10
C PHE A 61 3.44 6.28 12.27
N LYS A 62 2.94 5.20 12.88
CA LYS A 62 2.33 4.09 12.13
C LYS A 62 1.13 4.56 11.31
N GLY A 63 0.28 5.40 11.89
CA GLY A 63 -0.83 6.04 11.17
C GLY A 63 -0.34 6.92 10.02
N MET A 64 0.65 7.77 10.27
CA MET A 64 1.24 8.65 9.25
C MET A 64 1.83 7.86 8.08
N VAL A 65 2.65 6.83 8.36
CA VAL A 65 3.21 5.96 7.33
C VAL A 65 2.10 5.29 6.53
N CYS A 66 1.07 4.75 7.18
CA CYS A 66 -0.06 4.13 6.49
C CYS A 66 -0.78 5.11 5.54
N ILE A 67 -1.01 6.36 5.98
CA ILE A 67 -1.62 7.41 5.14
C ILE A 67 -0.71 7.76 3.95
N LEU A 68 0.60 7.91 4.17
CA LEU A 68 1.57 8.18 3.11
C LEU A 68 1.62 7.04 2.08
N THR A 69 1.56 5.79 2.52
CA THR A 69 1.50 4.63 1.63
C THR A 69 0.25 4.66 0.74
N LEU A 70 -0.92 4.98 1.33
CA LEU A 70 -2.18 5.09 0.58
C LEU A 70 -2.17 6.27 -0.39
N ALA A 71 -1.67 7.43 0.03
CA ALA A 71 -1.54 8.62 -0.81
C ALA A 71 -0.61 8.34 -2.00
N LYS A 72 0.52 7.67 -1.76
CA LYS A 72 1.44 7.21 -2.80
C LYS A 72 0.75 6.26 -3.78
N ALA A 73 0.02 5.26 -3.26
CA ALA A 73 -0.68 4.29 -4.11
C ALA A 73 -1.71 4.98 -5.03
N TYR A 74 -2.48 5.92 -4.48
CA TYR A 74 -3.39 6.76 -5.27
C TYR A 74 -2.64 7.56 -6.35
N TYR A 75 -1.52 8.19 -5.99
CA TYR A 75 -0.73 8.98 -6.92
C TYR A 75 -0.09 8.14 -8.04
N ILE A 76 0.35 6.91 -7.75
CA ILE A 76 0.81 5.96 -8.77
C ILE A 76 -0.31 5.72 -9.77
N VAL A 77 -1.50 5.36 -9.29
CA VAL A 77 -2.66 5.01 -10.11
C VAL A 77 -3.10 6.21 -10.94
N SER A 78 -3.20 7.40 -10.35
CA SER A 78 -3.64 8.59 -11.08
C SER A 78 -2.66 9.03 -12.18
N VAL A 79 -1.34 8.97 -11.92
CA VAL A 79 -0.32 9.52 -12.83
C VAL A 79 0.21 8.48 -13.82
N PHE A 80 0.51 7.25 -13.40
CA PHE A 80 1.08 6.24 -14.31
C PHE A 80 0.03 5.54 -15.17
N MET A 81 -1.21 5.43 -14.68
CA MET A 81 -2.28 4.84 -15.48
C MET A 81 -3.05 5.91 -16.28
N HIS A 82 -2.64 7.19 -16.20
CA HIS A 82 -3.27 8.31 -16.91
C HIS A 82 -4.80 8.36 -16.71
N LEU A 83 -5.25 7.84 -15.57
CA LEU A 83 -6.66 7.65 -15.24
C LEU A 83 -7.36 8.96 -14.91
N GLY A 84 -6.59 9.96 -14.45
CA GLY A 84 -7.15 11.23 -13.96
C GLY A 84 -7.78 12.10 -15.05
N ASP A 85 -7.21 12.12 -16.25
CA ASP A 85 -7.57 13.12 -17.26
C ASP A 85 -8.27 12.53 -18.49
N GLU A 86 -8.18 11.23 -18.80
CA GLU A 86 -8.55 10.78 -20.16
C GLU A 86 -9.42 9.51 -20.32
N VAL A 87 -9.67 8.65 -19.31
CA VAL A 87 -10.61 7.52 -19.53
C VAL A 87 -11.37 7.10 -18.27
N ARG A 88 -12.54 7.71 -18.05
CA ARG A 88 -13.47 7.33 -16.96
C ARG A 88 -13.87 5.86 -17.01
N ASN A 89 -13.95 5.29 -18.22
CA ASN A 89 -14.26 3.87 -18.41
C ASN A 89 -13.14 2.95 -17.92
N LEU A 90 -11.87 3.38 -18.01
CA LEU A 90 -10.72 2.66 -17.49
C LEU A 90 -10.66 2.74 -15.96
N ILE A 91 -11.08 3.86 -15.36
CA ILE A 91 -11.24 3.94 -13.90
C ILE A 91 -12.25 2.90 -13.42
N MET A 92 -13.40 2.80 -14.07
CA MET A 92 -14.46 1.87 -13.66
C MET A 92 -14.01 0.40 -13.72
N THR A 93 -13.21 0.00 -14.72
CA THR A 93 -12.72 -1.38 -14.82
C THR A 93 -11.66 -1.74 -13.77
N ILE A 94 -10.99 -0.76 -13.15
CA ILE A 94 -10.02 -0.98 -12.07
C ILE A 94 -10.71 -0.86 -10.70
N VAL A 95 -11.56 0.16 -10.52
CA VAL A 95 -12.23 0.43 -9.25
C VAL A 95 -13.25 -0.65 -8.91
N VAL A 96 -14.03 -1.15 -9.87
CA VAL A 96 -15.04 -2.19 -9.58
C VAL A 96 -14.42 -3.48 -9.04
N PRO A 97 -13.40 -4.09 -9.70
CA PRO A 97 -12.70 -5.24 -9.13
C PRO A 97 -12.02 -4.94 -7.79
N LEU A 98 -11.46 -3.75 -7.60
CA LEU A 98 -10.80 -3.37 -6.36
C LEU A 98 -11.79 -3.24 -5.19
N CYS A 99 -12.96 -2.64 -5.43
CA CYS A 99 -14.04 -2.58 -4.46
C CYS A 99 -14.59 -3.97 -4.12
N LEU A 100 -14.78 -4.84 -5.12
CA LEU A 100 -15.17 -6.23 -4.88
C LEU A 100 -14.12 -6.99 -4.08
N PHE A 101 -12.84 -6.76 -4.32
CA PHE A 101 -11.75 -7.38 -3.58
C PHE A 101 -11.74 -6.96 -2.10
N ILE A 102 -11.90 -5.66 -1.82
CA ILE A 102 -12.00 -5.14 -0.44
C ILE A 102 -13.23 -5.72 0.26
N TRP A 103 -14.38 -5.74 -0.42
CA TRP A 103 -15.60 -6.34 0.11
C TRP A 103 -15.43 -7.83 0.41
N PHE A 104 -14.76 -8.57 -0.48
CA PHE A 104 -14.51 -10.00 -0.32
C PHE A 104 -13.60 -10.30 0.88
N ILE A 105 -12.54 -9.51 1.07
CA ILE A 105 -11.70 -9.61 2.28
C ILE A 105 -12.54 -9.35 3.54
N ALA A 106 -13.37 -8.30 3.54
CA ALA A 106 -14.21 -7.99 4.69
C ALA A 106 -15.23 -9.11 4.99
N ALA A 107 -15.87 -9.66 3.96
CA ALA A 107 -16.81 -10.76 4.09
C ALA A 107 -16.14 -12.02 4.66
N PHE A 108 -14.96 -12.40 4.16
CA PHE A 108 -14.21 -13.52 4.71
C PHE A 108 -13.70 -13.28 6.11
N LEU A 109 -13.31 -12.06 6.46
CA LEU A 109 -12.87 -11.75 7.82
C LEU A 109 -14.05 -11.86 8.79
N TRP A 110 -15.24 -11.45 8.37
CA TRP A 110 -16.48 -11.60 9.14
C TRP A 110 -16.89 -13.06 9.31
N ASP A 111 -16.88 -13.83 8.22
CA ASP A 111 -17.22 -15.25 8.24
C ASP A 111 -16.19 -16.07 9.04
N GLY A 112 -14.90 -15.78 8.87
CA GLY A 112 -13.82 -16.36 9.67
C GLY A 112 -13.94 -16.04 11.16
N ASN A 113 -14.37 -14.82 11.51
CA ASN A 113 -14.66 -14.47 12.90
C ASN A 113 -15.88 -15.24 13.43
N SER A 114 -16.94 -15.38 12.65
CA SER A 114 -18.12 -16.18 13.02
C SER A 114 -17.76 -17.66 13.22
N TRP A 115 -16.96 -18.25 12.32
CA TRP A 115 -16.44 -19.60 12.46
C TRP A 115 -15.59 -19.78 13.72
N LYS A 116 -14.70 -18.82 14.03
CA LYS A 116 -13.90 -18.83 15.26
C LYS A 116 -14.78 -18.83 16.51
N VAL A 117 -15.84 -18.01 16.52
CA VAL A 117 -16.80 -17.92 17.64
C VAL A 117 -17.55 -19.24 17.81
N LEU A 118 -18.05 -19.83 16.71
CA LEU A 118 -18.77 -21.10 16.74
C LEU A 118 -17.87 -22.26 17.20
N ARG A 119 -16.64 -22.34 16.67
CA ARG A 119 -15.65 -23.34 17.08
C ARG A 119 -15.37 -23.25 18.59
N ASN A 120 -15.19 -22.04 19.12
CA ASN A 120 -14.93 -21.83 20.54
C ASN A 120 -16.15 -22.14 21.43
N ARG A 121 -17.38 -22.08 20.90
CA ARG A 121 -18.61 -22.40 21.64
C ARG A 121 -18.95 -23.89 21.64
N TYR A 122 -18.74 -24.60 20.54
CA TYR A 122 -19.16 -25.99 20.38
C TYR A 122 -18.04 -27.02 20.54
N ASN A 123 -16.78 -26.63 20.29
CA ASN A 123 -15.63 -27.49 20.55
C ASN A 123 -15.04 -27.10 21.90
N GLY A 124 -15.44 -27.80 22.97
CA GLY A 124 -15.09 -27.52 24.37
C GLY A 124 -13.62 -27.67 24.75
N THR A 125 -12.70 -27.79 23.80
CA THR A 125 -11.26 -27.69 24.06
C THR A 125 -10.86 -26.23 23.88
N PRO A 126 -10.58 -25.49 24.96
CA PRO A 126 -10.09 -24.12 24.83
C PRO A 126 -8.83 -24.15 23.98
N ALA A 127 -8.83 -23.39 22.87
CA ALA A 127 -7.62 -23.15 22.10
C ALA A 127 -6.56 -22.65 23.09
N PRO A 128 -5.30 -23.13 23.05
CA PRO A 128 -4.24 -22.60 23.89
C PRO A 128 -4.20 -21.11 23.64
N ILE A 129 -4.66 -20.33 24.63
CA ILE A 129 -4.50 -18.90 24.62
C ILE A 129 -2.99 -18.75 24.74
N GLU A 130 -2.33 -18.48 23.63
CA GLU A 130 -0.93 -18.12 23.61
C GLU A 130 -0.81 -16.93 24.55
N LYS A 131 -0.34 -17.23 25.77
CA LYS A 131 0.02 -16.22 26.74
C LYS A 131 1.18 -15.50 26.07
N VAL A 132 0.89 -14.39 25.40
CA VAL A 132 1.91 -13.41 25.06
C VAL A 132 2.44 -12.99 26.42
N THR A 133 3.55 -13.59 26.82
CA THR A 133 4.20 -13.36 28.12
C THR A 133 4.38 -11.86 28.23
N PRO A 134 3.69 -11.16 29.16
CA PRO A 134 4.03 -9.77 29.40
C PRO A 134 5.49 -9.76 29.84
N ALA A 135 6.32 -9.05 29.09
CA ALA A 135 7.72 -8.83 29.42
C ALA A 135 7.83 -8.55 30.91
N ALA A 136 8.65 -9.36 31.59
CA ALA A 136 8.81 -9.33 33.02
C ALA A 136 9.01 -7.88 33.48
N LYS A 137 8.06 -7.35 34.27
CA LYS A 137 8.33 -6.19 35.11
C LYS A 137 9.44 -6.60 36.06
N GLU A 138 10.63 -6.09 35.83
CA GLU A 138 11.71 -6.08 36.81
C GLU A 138 11.21 -5.28 38.02
N LYS A 139 10.67 -6.02 39.00
CA LYS A 139 10.45 -5.49 40.35
C LYS A 139 11.80 -5.57 41.04
N GLY A 140 12.31 -4.42 41.42
CA GLY A 140 13.51 -4.30 42.23
C GLY A 140 13.49 -5.24 43.44
N ALA A 141 14.57 -5.98 43.60
CA ALA A 141 15.05 -6.40 44.89
C ALA A 141 16.10 -5.36 45.31
N LYS A 142 15.77 -4.61 46.36
CA LYS A 142 16.77 -4.00 47.22
C LYS A 142 17.55 -5.15 47.86
N ASP A 143 18.87 -5.13 47.71
CA ASP A 143 19.87 -5.11 48.78
C ASP A 143 21.24 -4.77 48.19
#